data_AF-A0A925ULR5-F1
#
_entry.id   AF-A0A925ULR5-F1
#
_cell.length_a   1.000
_cell.length_b   1.000
_cell.length_c   1.000
_cell.angle_alpha   90.00
_cell.angle_beta   90.00
_cell.angle_gamma   90.00
#
_symmetry.space_group_name_H-M   'P 1'
#
loop_
_entity.id
_entity.type
_entity.pdbx_description
1 polymer ?
#
loop_
_entity_poly.entity_id
_entity_poly.type
_entity_poly.pdbx_seq_one_letter_code
_entity_poly.pdbx_strand_id
1 'polypeptide(L)'
;MLKKIIAYQRLLLNSIPPINMNSQNISQGLLYGFAVFIMFLINMSIFMGNSIDFSSIYYIAFPIISVWMINRIIYGDHRLFDTVPVSRKYTVLNIFLLSVVIVVILFILLNVSGAAFLGIIVGIIYLVDSKIFSQSPPESAVYQIIDTTKGDILMVCVLLTILFAATAITLIRSEKLRLCSFGGLSIIGYSFLILLKISMPISPNSGKVEFLESFSIMPEGNTILLCLASATIITCITSVFIGYKLYVTGPKDIK
;
A
#
# COMPACT_ATOMS: atom_id res chain seq x y z
N MET A 1 15.89 13.85 -20.48
CA MET A 1 14.77 12.88 -20.38
C MET A 1 13.99 12.99 -19.08
N LEU A 2 14.65 13.12 -17.92
CA LEU A 2 13.99 13.26 -16.61
C LEU A 2 12.89 14.35 -16.55
N LYS A 3 13.14 15.54 -17.12
CA LYS A 3 12.13 16.62 -17.20
C LYS A 3 10.83 16.18 -17.90
N LYS A 4 10.92 15.33 -18.94
CA LYS A 4 9.75 14.80 -19.66
C LYS A 4 8.98 13.78 -18.81
N ILE A 5 9.69 12.97 -18.03
CA ILE A 5 9.08 12.02 -17.09
C ILE A 5 8.32 12.79 -16.01
N ILE A 6 8.97 13.76 -15.37
CA ILE A 6 8.34 14.60 -14.34
C ILE A 6 7.11 15.34 -14.87
N ALA A 7 7.19 15.93 -16.07
CA ALA A 7 6.04 16.60 -16.68
C ALA A 7 4.87 15.63 -16.93
N TYR A 8 5.16 14.40 -17.37
CA TYR A 8 4.13 13.38 -17.59
C TYR A 8 3.54 12.85 -16.28
N GLN A 9 4.36 12.67 -15.23
CA GLN A 9 3.88 12.35 -13.88
C GLN A 9 2.92 13.43 -13.35
N ARG A 10 3.24 14.71 -13.57
CA ARG A 10 2.36 15.83 -13.20
C ARG A 10 1.02 15.77 -13.95
N LEU A 11 1.03 15.44 -15.24
CA LEU A 11 -0.20 15.25 -16.02
C LEU A 11 -1.04 14.09 -15.51
N LEU A 12 -0.41 12.97 -15.16
CA LEU A 12 -1.09 11.82 -14.57
C LEU A 12 -1.74 12.17 -13.23
N LEU A 13 -1.02 12.86 -12.34
CA LEU A 13 -1.57 13.34 -11.06
C LEU A 13 -2.73 14.32 -11.26
N ASN A 14 -2.61 15.23 -12.22
CA ASN A 14 -3.70 16.17 -12.54
C ASN A 14 -4.91 15.49 -13.22
N SER A 15 -4.76 14.24 -13.68
CA SER A 15 -5.86 13.45 -14.25
C SER A 15 -6.69 12.74 -13.18
N ILE A 16 -6.41 12.93 -11.88
CA ILE A 16 -7.21 12.36 -10.81
C ILE A 16 -8.56 13.10 -10.76
N PRO A 17 -9.68 12.45 -11.08
CA PRO A 17 -10.97 13.12 -11.07
C PRO A 17 -11.34 13.50 -9.63
N PRO A 18 -11.99 14.67 -9.43
CA PRO A 18 -12.53 15.04 -8.12
C PRO A 18 -13.44 13.93 -7.59
N ILE A 19 -13.50 13.76 -6.27
CA ILE A 19 -14.40 12.78 -5.66
C ILE A 19 -15.82 13.26 -5.93
N ASN A 20 -16.52 12.60 -6.86
CA ASN A 20 -17.91 12.91 -7.13
C ASN A 20 -18.76 12.34 -5.99
N MET A 21 -19.17 13.20 -5.05
CA MET A 21 -19.94 12.82 -3.86
C MET A 21 -21.39 12.41 -4.16
N ASN A 22 -21.85 12.53 -5.42
CA ASN A 22 -23.23 12.24 -5.83
C ASN A 22 -23.49 10.79 -6.28
N SER A 23 -22.79 9.79 -5.73
CA SER A 23 -23.07 8.39 -6.10
C SER A 23 -24.42 7.93 -5.49
N GLN A 24 -25.46 7.83 -6.32
CA GLN A 24 -26.82 7.48 -5.89
C GLN A 24 -27.02 5.99 -5.48
N ASN A 25 -25.99 5.13 -5.56
CA ASN A 25 -26.11 3.71 -5.23
C ASN A 25 -25.64 3.40 -3.80
N ILE A 26 -26.57 3.57 -2.84
CA ILE A 26 -26.37 3.27 -1.41
C ILE A 26 -25.89 1.82 -1.18
N SER A 27 -26.42 0.86 -1.94
CA SER A 27 -26.06 -0.56 -1.82
C SER A 27 -24.60 -0.85 -2.21
N GLN A 28 -24.09 -0.18 -3.24
CA GLN A 28 -22.68 -0.29 -3.63
C GLN A 28 -21.78 0.35 -2.57
N GLY A 29 -22.17 1.52 -2.05
CA GLY A 29 -21.45 2.18 -0.95
C GLY A 29 -21.34 1.29 0.29
N LEU A 30 -22.42 0.61 0.69
CA LEU A 30 -22.41 -0.33 1.81
C LEU A 30 -21.50 -1.54 1.55
N LEU A 31 -21.52 -2.10 0.33
CA LEU A 31 -20.68 -3.25 -0.03
C LEU A 31 -19.19 -2.88 -0.02
N TYR A 32 -18.82 -1.70 -0.55
CA TYR A 32 -17.45 -1.19 -0.44
C TYR A 32 -17.06 -0.90 1.01
N GLY A 33 -17.95 -0.31 1.81
CA GLY A 33 -17.72 -0.07 3.23
C GLY A 33 -17.48 -1.37 4.01
N PHE A 34 -18.30 -2.39 3.75
CA PHE A 34 -18.14 -3.72 4.36
C PHE A 34 -16.84 -4.40 3.93
N ALA A 35 -16.45 -4.30 2.65
CA ALA A 35 -15.18 -4.85 2.17
C ALA A 35 -13.97 -4.15 2.84
N VAL A 36 -14.00 -2.82 2.94
CA VAL A 36 -12.97 -2.05 3.63
C VAL A 36 -12.91 -2.42 5.12
N PHE A 37 -14.06 -2.60 5.77
CA PHE A 37 -14.14 -3.02 7.16
C PHE A 37 -13.56 -4.42 7.38
N ILE A 38 -13.86 -5.40 6.52
CA ILE A 38 -13.24 -6.73 6.59
C ILE A 38 -11.73 -6.64 6.41
N MET A 39 -11.25 -5.89 5.41
CA MET A 39 -9.81 -5.71 5.19
C MET A 39 -9.15 -5.07 6.42
N PHE A 40 -9.80 -4.10 7.05
CA PHE A 40 -9.34 -3.52 8.30
C PHE A 40 -9.26 -4.57 9.42
N LEU A 41 -10.29 -5.38 9.63
CA LEU A 41 -10.27 -6.44 10.65
C LEU A 41 -9.19 -7.49 10.40
N ILE A 42 -8.96 -7.90 9.15
CA ILE A 42 -7.89 -8.85 8.79
C ILE A 42 -6.51 -8.23 9.00
N ASN A 43 -6.32 -6.95 8.66
CA ASN A 43 -5.06 -6.25 8.95
C ASN A 43 -4.81 -6.20 10.46
N MET A 44 -5.83 -5.88 11.26
CA MET A 44 -5.72 -5.88 12.72
C MET A 44 -5.42 -7.30 13.24
N SER A 45 -6.06 -8.34 12.72
CA SER A 45 -5.80 -9.71 13.17
C SER A 45 -4.38 -10.19 12.84
N ILE A 46 -3.79 -9.74 11.73
CA ILE A 46 -2.42 -10.10 11.33
C ILE A 46 -1.37 -9.25 12.05
N PHE A 47 -1.56 -7.94 12.15
CA PHE A 47 -0.49 -7.02 12.57
C PHE A 47 -0.63 -6.49 14.00
N MET A 48 -1.76 -6.68 14.68
CA MET A 48 -1.94 -6.16 16.04
C MET A 48 -1.20 -7.02 17.08
N GLY A 49 -0.34 -6.37 17.86
CA GLY A 49 0.41 -6.88 19.02
C GLY A 49 0.18 -6.04 20.28
N ASN A 50 0.99 -6.21 21.33
CA ASN A 50 0.92 -5.37 22.53
C ASN A 50 1.39 -3.92 22.26
N SER A 51 2.14 -3.70 21.18
CA SER A 51 2.39 -2.37 20.62
C SER A 51 1.42 -2.12 19.45
N ILE A 52 0.53 -1.13 19.60
CA ILE A 52 -0.25 -0.62 18.46
C ILE A 52 0.72 0.24 17.64
N ASP A 53 1.57 -0.41 16.85
CA ASP A 53 2.39 0.32 15.90
C ASP A 53 1.55 0.60 14.64
N PHE A 54 1.08 1.85 14.56
CA PHE A 54 0.34 2.37 13.41
C PHE A 54 1.13 2.27 12.10
N SER A 55 2.46 2.06 12.16
CA SER A 55 3.33 1.85 10.99
C SER A 55 2.89 0.65 10.14
N SER A 56 2.40 -0.41 10.80
CA SER A 56 2.05 -1.68 10.16
C SER A 56 0.87 -1.57 9.18
N ILE A 57 -0.07 -0.66 9.46
CA ILE A 57 -1.26 -0.42 8.63
C ILE A 57 -0.87 0.23 7.29
N TYR A 58 0.20 1.03 7.26
CA TYR A 58 0.62 1.76 6.07
C TYR A 58 1.07 0.84 4.93
N TYR A 59 1.69 -0.29 5.27
CA TYR A 59 2.23 -1.23 4.29
C TYR A 59 1.15 -1.84 3.38
N ILE A 60 -0.11 -1.85 3.84
CA ILE A 60 -1.24 -2.39 3.07
C ILE A 60 -2.15 -1.27 2.58
N ALA A 61 -2.42 -0.25 3.41
CA ALA A 61 -3.31 0.84 3.03
C ALA A 61 -2.76 1.66 1.84
N PHE A 62 -1.47 2.00 1.84
CA PHE A 62 -0.88 2.85 0.80
C PHE A 62 -0.88 2.22 -0.60
N PRO A 63 -0.48 0.95 -0.81
CA PRO A 63 -0.57 0.35 -2.13
C PRO A 63 -2.03 0.24 -2.62
N ILE A 64 -3.00 -0.02 -1.73
CA ILE A 64 -4.43 -0.05 -2.11
C ILE A 64 -4.89 1.32 -2.58
N ILE A 65 -4.61 2.39 -1.82
CA ILE A 65 -4.98 3.76 -2.19
C ILE A 65 -4.29 4.15 -3.51
N SER A 66 -3.01 3.81 -3.67
CA SER A 66 -2.26 4.06 -4.90
C SER A 66 -2.90 3.39 -6.12
N VAL A 67 -3.25 2.11 -6.02
CA VAL A 67 -3.93 1.35 -7.08
C VAL A 67 -5.32 1.93 -7.37
N TRP A 68 -6.07 2.31 -6.33
CA TRP A 68 -7.38 2.94 -6.48
C TRP A 68 -7.28 4.28 -7.23
N MET A 69 -6.29 5.11 -6.89
CA MET A 69 -6.03 6.37 -7.60
C MET A 69 -5.67 6.13 -9.06
N ILE A 70 -4.81 5.15 -9.35
CA ILE A 70 -4.46 4.78 -10.73
C ILE A 70 -5.68 4.29 -11.50
N ASN A 71 -6.51 3.44 -10.90
CA ASN A 71 -7.74 2.97 -11.51
C ASN A 71 -8.66 4.15 -11.87
N ARG A 72 -8.79 5.15 -10.98
CA ARG A 72 -9.55 6.38 -11.28
C ARG A 72 -8.93 7.25 -12.36
N ILE A 73 -7.61 7.30 -12.47
CA ILE A 73 -6.93 8.02 -13.56
C ILE A 73 -7.21 7.34 -14.91
N ILE A 74 -7.11 6.01 -14.97
CA ILE A 74 -7.27 5.24 -16.22
C ILE A 74 -8.71 5.26 -16.73
N TYR A 75 -9.68 5.12 -15.83
CA TYR A 75 -11.11 5.03 -16.16
C TYR A 75 -11.92 6.28 -15.82
N GLY A 76 -11.25 7.37 -15.45
CA GLY A 76 -11.90 8.64 -15.16
C GLY A 76 -12.29 9.41 -16.41
N ASP A 77 -13.20 10.36 -16.25
CA ASP A 77 -13.71 11.19 -17.36
C ASP A 77 -12.66 12.18 -17.89
N HIS A 78 -11.67 12.54 -17.06
CA HIS A 78 -10.64 13.54 -17.38
C HIS A 78 -9.25 12.92 -17.54
N ARG A 79 -9.01 12.29 -18.71
CA ARG A 79 -7.73 11.66 -19.04
C ARG A 79 -6.74 12.64 -19.69
N LEU A 80 -6.27 13.63 -18.92
CA LEU A 80 -5.35 14.65 -19.43
C LEU A 80 -4.06 14.04 -20.00
N PHE A 81 -3.60 12.91 -19.45
CA PHE A 81 -2.41 12.21 -19.95
C PHE A 81 -2.56 11.66 -21.39
N ASP A 82 -3.78 11.35 -21.84
CA ASP A 82 -4.04 10.87 -23.20
C ASP A 82 -3.97 11.99 -24.24
N THR A 83 -4.04 13.26 -23.82
CA THR A 83 -4.00 14.41 -24.74
C THR A 83 -2.61 14.65 -25.33
N VAL A 84 -1.56 14.09 -24.72
CA VAL A 84 -0.18 14.27 -25.17
C VAL A 84 0.25 13.05 -25.99
N PRO A 85 0.70 13.23 -27.25
CA PRO A 85 1.10 12.12 -28.10
C PRO A 85 2.45 11.54 -27.65
N VAL A 86 2.39 10.55 -26.76
CA VAL A 86 3.54 9.76 -26.30
C VAL A 86 3.43 8.30 -26.73
N SER A 87 4.54 7.57 -26.72
CA SER A 87 4.50 6.14 -27.03
C SER A 87 3.80 5.36 -25.93
N ARG A 88 3.06 4.30 -26.31
CA ARG A 88 2.35 3.44 -25.35
C ARG A 88 3.27 2.82 -24.30
N LYS A 89 4.49 2.46 -24.70
CA LYS A 89 5.56 1.98 -23.78
C LYS A 89 5.86 3.02 -22.72
N TYR A 90 5.97 4.29 -23.12
CA TYR A 90 6.25 5.40 -22.22
C TYR A 90 5.09 5.65 -21.26
N THR A 91 3.83 5.57 -21.72
CA THR A 91 2.65 5.71 -20.85
C THR A 91 2.62 4.62 -19.78
N VAL A 92 2.77 3.35 -20.16
CA VAL A 92 2.72 2.23 -19.20
C VAL A 92 3.85 2.34 -18.18
N LEU A 93 5.08 2.63 -18.62
CA LEU A 93 6.19 2.87 -17.70
C LEU A 93 5.86 3.96 -16.68
N ASN A 94 5.26 5.07 -17.12
CA ASN A 94 4.89 6.16 -16.22
C ASN A 94 3.72 5.81 -15.29
N ILE A 95 2.78 4.94 -15.69
CA ILE A 95 1.72 4.45 -14.80
C ILE A 95 2.31 3.59 -13.67
N PHE A 96 3.25 2.69 -13.98
CA PHE A 96 3.96 1.92 -12.96
C PHE A 96 4.85 2.80 -12.09
N LEU A 97 5.51 3.81 -12.64
CA LEU A 97 6.27 4.76 -11.83
C LEU A 97 5.36 5.59 -10.91
N LEU A 98 4.19 5.99 -11.41
CA LEU A 98 3.21 6.75 -10.65
C LEU A 98 2.74 5.99 -9.41
N SER A 99 2.59 4.67 -9.49
CA SER A 99 2.15 3.85 -8.35
C SER A 99 3.12 3.98 -7.17
N VAL A 100 4.43 4.00 -7.45
CA VAL A 100 5.48 4.21 -6.45
C VAL A 100 5.46 5.67 -5.96
N VAL A 101 5.35 6.63 -6.87
CA VAL A 101 5.29 8.07 -6.53
C VAL A 101 4.13 8.37 -5.59
N ILE A 102 2.95 7.79 -5.81
CA ILE A 102 1.78 7.99 -4.95
C ILE A 102 2.04 7.42 -3.55
N VAL A 103 2.64 6.23 -3.42
CA VAL A 103 2.98 5.65 -2.11
C VAL A 103 3.93 6.57 -1.34
N VAL A 104 4.96 7.11 -2.00
CA VAL A 104 5.90 8.06 -1.38
C VAL A 104 5.19 9.35 -0.94
N ILE A 105 4.30 9.90 -1.78
CA ILE A 105 3.52 11.09 -1.43
C ILE A 105 2.64 10.82 -0.21
N LEU A 106 1.92 9.70 -0.17
CA LEU A 106 1.07 9.31 0.97
C LEU A 106 1.89 9.15 2.25
N PHE A 107 3.06 8.51 2.16
CA PHE A 107 3.97 8.36 3.29
C PHE A 107 4.45 9.71 3.84
N ILE A 108 4.89 10.62 2.97
CA ILE A 108 5.34 11.96 3.40
C ILE A 108 4.17 12.75 4.01
N LEU A 109 3.01 12.77 3.34
CA LEU A 109 1.83 13.48 3.82
C LEU A 109 1.41 13.02 5.20
N LEU A 110 1.38 11.70 5.43
CA LEU A 110 0.93 11.15 6.70
C LEU A 110 1.94 11.37 7.82
N ASN A 111 3.24 11.25 7.55
CA ASN A 111 4.27 11.55 8.55
C ASN A 111 4.28 13.04 8.93
N VAL A 112 4.22 13.94 7.95
CA VAL A 112 4.22 15.39 8.22
C VAL A 112 2.94 15.84 8.91
N SER A 113 1.77 15.42 8.42
CA SER A 113 0.49 15.78 9.02
C SER A 113 0.25 15.10 10.36
N GLY A 114 0.65 13.84 10.51
CA GLY A 114 0.58 13.08 11.75
C GLY A 114 1.47 13.67 12.84
N ALA A 115 2.72 14.02 12.52
CA ALA A 115 3.62 14.70 13.44
C ALA A 115 3.09 16.08 13.86
N ALA A 116 2.55 16.86 12.90
CA ALA A 116 1.93 18.14 13.21
C ALA A 116 0.70 17.99 14.12
N PHE A 117 -0.16 17.01 13.85
CA PHE A 117 -1.35 16.74 14.65
C PHE A 117 -1.02 16.28 16.07
N LEU A 118 -0.08 15.33 16.22
CA LEU A 118 0.42 14.88 17.52
C LEU A 118 1.09 16.04 18.28
N GLY A 119 1.87 16.88 17.59
CA GLY A 119 2.47 18.08 18.18
C GLY A 119 1.43 19.06 18.71
N ILE A 120 0.32 19.26 17.99
CA ILE A 120 -0.80 20.09 18.45
C ILE A 120 -1.46 19.47 19.68
N ILE A 121 -1.75 18.15 19.68
CA ILE A 121 -2.34 17.47 20.83
C ILE A 121 -1.44 17.59 22.06
N VAL A 122 -0.15 17.28 21.92
CA VAL A 122 0.83 17.39 23.00
C VAL A 122 0.93 18.83 23.49
N GLY A 123 0.93 19.81 22.59
CA GLY A 123 0.91 21.23 22.93
C GLY A 123 -0.33 21.63 23.73
N ILE A 124 -1.52 21.15 23.34
CA ILE A 124 -2.76 21.39 24.09
C ILE A 124 -2.70 20.75 25.47
N ILE A 125 -2.28 19.48 25.57
CA ILE A 125 -2.17 18.78 26.86
C ILE A 125 -1.18 19.51 27.77
N TYR A 126 -0.06 19.97 27.23
CA TYR A 126 0.96 20.72 27.98
C TYR A 126 0.41 22.05 28.53
N LEU A 127 -0.41 22.76 27.76
CA LEU A 127 -1.06 24.00 28.20
C LEU A 127 -2.12 23.74 29.29
N VAL A 128 -2.80 22.58 29.26
CA VAL A 128 -3.84 22.22 30.23
C VAL A 128 -3.23 21.70 31.54
N ASP A 129 -2.20 20.86 31.47
CA ASP A 129 -1.50 20.34 32.64
C ASP A 129 -0.02 20.02 32.35
N SER A 130 0.83 21.02 32.58
CA SER A 130 2.28 20.91 32.40
C SER A 130 2.95 19.88 33.31
N LYS A 131 2.31 19.42 34.39
CA LYS A 131 2.90 18.45 35.32
C LYS A 131 2.91 17.03 34.75
N ILE A 132 2.06 16.73 33.76
CA ILE A 132 2.00 15.41 33.09
C ILE A 132 3.34 15.06 32.41
N PHE A 133 4.08 16.07 31.93
CA PHE A 133 5.36 15.88 31.23
C PHE A 133 6.61 16.03 32.13
N SER A 134 6.44 16.19 33.44
CA SER A 134 7.54 16.35 34.39
C SER A 134 8.27 15.03 34.72
N GLN A 135 7.67 13.90 34.36
CA GLN A 135 8.30 12.58 34.44
C GLN A 135 8.92 12.27 33.08
N SER A 136 10.25 12.12 33.05
CA SER A 136 10.95 11.52 31.92
C SER A 136 10.33 10.17 31.60
N PRO A 137 10.18 9.80 30.31
CA PRO A 137 9.62 8.50 29.96
C PRO A 137 10.40 7.38 30.67
N PRO A 138 9.71 6.35 31.18
CA PRO A 138 10.35 5.27 31.92
C PRO A 138 11.45 4.61 31.06
N GLU A 139 12.60 4.30 31.67
CA GLU A 139 13.78 3.71 31.00
C GLU A 139 13.45 2.45 30.18
N SER A 140 12.39 1.72 30.53
CA SER A 140 11.92 0.55 29.78
C SER A 140 11.48 0.87 28.34
N ALA A 141 11.06 2.10 28.05
CA ALA A 141 10.72 2.55 26.70
C ALA A 141 11.96 2.80 25.82
N VAL A 142 13.15 2.91 26.42
CA VAL A 142 14.41 3.26 25.72
C VAL A 142 15.20 2.02 25.29
N TYR A 143 15.01 0.87 25.95
CA TYR A 143 15.88 -0.31 25.77
C TYR A 143 15.25 -1.52 25.06
N GLN A 144 14.00 -1.44 24.58
CA GLN A 144 13.36 -2.54 23.82
C GLN A 144 13.37 -2.30 22.30
N ILE A 145 14.46 -1.78 21.74
CA ILE A 145 14.63 -1.71 20.29
C ILE A 145 15.08 -3.09 19.80
N ILE A 146 14.12 -3.92 19.44
CA ILE A 146 14.41 -5.17 18.75
C ILE A 146 14.69 -4.84 17.28
N ASP A 147 15.70 -5.49 16.71
CA ASP A 147 15.99 -5.39 15.28
C ASP A 147 14.88 -6.07 14.46
N THR A 148 13.93 -5.28 13.97
CA THR A 148 12.83 -5.71 13.08
C THR A 148 13.20 -5.71 11.61
N THR A 149 14.49 -5.51 11.26
CA THR A 149 14.93 -5.28 9.87
C THR A 149 14.44 -6.34 8.89
N LYS A 150 14.43 -7.62 9.28
CA LYS A 150 13.93 -8.70 8.41
C LYS A 150 12.42 -8.58 8.16
N GLY A 151 11.66 -8.25 9.20
CA GLY A 151 10.23 -7.97 9.11
C GLY A 151 9.94 -6.77 8.21
N ASP A 152 10.73 -5.70 8.33
CA ASP A 152 10.59 -4.51 7.49
C ASP A 152 10.88 -4.80 6.02
N ILE A 153 11.97 -5.53 5.73
CA ILE A 153 12.30 -5.94 4.36
C ILE A 153 11.21 -6.86 3.78
N LEU A 154 10.67 -7.79 4.57
CA LEU A 154 9.54 -8.63 4.18
C LEU A 154 8.34 -7.77 3.76
N MET A 155 7.97 -6.79 4.58
CA MET A 155 6.84 -5.90 4.29
C MET A 155 7.06 -5.03 3.04
N VAL A 156 8.29 -4.58 2.80
CA VAL A 156 8.64 -3.87 1.55
C VAL A 156 8.48 -4.78 0.34
N CYS A 157 8.91 -6.05 0.41
CA CYS A 157 8.70 -7.01 -0.69
C CYS A 157 7.21 -7.27 -0.95
N VAL A 158 6.41 -7.42 0.10
CA VAL A 158 4.95 -7.58 0.00
C VAL A 158 4.33 -6.33 -0.64
N LEU A 159 4.70 -5.13 -0.18
CA LEU A 159 4.20 -3.86 -0.72
C LEU A 159 4.50 -3.73 -2.22
N LEU A 160 5.74 -4.00 -2.63
CA LEU A 160 6.14 -3.93 -4.05
C LEU A 160 5.38 -4.95 -4.90
N THR A 161 5.21 -6.17 -4.40
CA THR A 161 4.45 -7.23 -5.08
C THR A 161 3.00 -6.81 -5.30
N ILE A 162 2.33 -6.34 -4.24
CA ILE A 162 0.94 -5.84 -4.32
C ILE A 162 0.86 -4.70 -5.32
N LEU A 163 1.76 -3.70 -5.20
CA LEU A 163 1.74 -2.50 -6.02
C LEU A 163 1.88 -2.83 -7.52
N PHE A 164 2.86 -3.65 -7.90
CA PHE A 164 3.10 -3.98 -9.31
C PHE A 164 2.03 -4.92 -9.88
N ALA A 165 1.63 -5.96 -9.14
CA ALA A 165 0.60 -6.89 -9.58
C ALA A 165 -0.75 -6.16 -9.75
N ALA A 166 -1.14 -5.36 -8.75
CA ALA A 166 -2.39 -4.62 -8.78
C ALA A 166 -2.40 -3.51 -9.85
N THR A 167 -1.27 -2.84 -10.11
CA THR A 167 -1.15 -1.89 -11.23
C THR A 167 -1.25 -2.59 -12.60
N ALA A 168 -0.79 -3.83 -12.73
CA ALA A 168 -1.05 -4.60 -13.95
C ALA A 168 -2.54 -4.97 -14.09
N ILE A 169 -3.20 -5.35 -12.98
CA ILE A 169 -4.63 -5.68 -12.93
C ILE A 169 -5.49 -4.45 -13.30
N THR A 170 -5.12 -3.23 -12.91
CA THR A 170 -5.87 -2.01 -13.30
C THR A 170 -5.91 -1.82 -14.82
N LEU A 171 -4.94 -2.34 -15.56
CA LEU A 171 -4.91 -2.25 -17.02
C LEU A 171 -5.84 -3.27 -17.71
N ILE A 172 -6.50 -4.16 -16.95
CA ILE A 172 -7.52 -5.07 -17.48
C ILE A 172 -8.80 -4.30 -17.83
N ARG A 173 -9.16 -4.33 -19.12
CA ARG A 173 -10.33 -3.63 -19.68
C ARG A 173 -11.65 -4.01 -19.02
N SER A 174 -11.91 -5.31 -18.85
CA SER A 174 -13.17 -5.80 -18.31
C SER A 174 -13.24 -5.54 -16.80
N GLU A 175 -14.18 -4.70 -16.36
CA GLU A 175 -14.39 -4.39 -14.94
C GLU A 175 -14.63 -5.64 -14.09
N LYS A 176 -15.51 -6.56 -14.52
CA LYS A 176 -15.78 -7.82 -13.80
C LYS A 176 -14.50 -8.63 -13.57
N LEU A 177 -13.70 -8.80 -14.63
CA LEU A 177 -12.47 -9.57 -14.61
C LEU A 177 -11.39 -8.89 -13.75
N ARG A 178 -11.32 -7.56 -13.78
CA ARG A 178 -10.47 -6.75 -12.90
C ARG A 178 -10.85 -6.91 -11.43
N LEU A 179 -12.15 -6.80 -11.10
CA LEU A 179 -12.65 -7.00 -9.73
C LEU A 179 -12.38 -8.43 -9.23
N CYS A 180 -12.64 -9.44 -10.05
CA CYS A 180 -12.31 -10.84 -9.72
C CYS A 180 -10.80 -11.02 -9.49
N SER A 181 -9.95 -10.38 -10.31
CA SER A 181 -8.50 -10.45 -10.17
C SER A 181 -8.00 -9.76 -8.89
N PHE A 182 -8.58 -8.60 -8.53
CA PHE A 182 -8.30 -7.96 -7.24
C PHE A 182 -8.75 -8.83 -6.06
N GLY A 183 -9.94 -9.43 -6.14
CA GLY A 183 -10.43 -10.37 -5.14
C GLY A 183 -9.49 -11.56 -4.98
N GLY A 184 -9.06 -12.17 -6.09
CA GLY A 184 -8.09 -13.26 -6.08
C GLY A 184 -6.74 -12.87 -5.47
N LEU A 185 -6.20 -11.70 -5.87
CA LEU A 185 -4.95 -11.17 -5.30
C LEU A 185 -5.06 -10.97 -3.78
N SER A 186 -6.16 -10.38 -3.30
CA SER A 186 -6.41 -10.17 -1.87
C SER A 186 -6.54 -11.48 -1.11
N ILE A 187 -7.31 -12.45 -1.63
CA ILE A 187 -7.49 -13.76 -0.99
C ILE A 187 -6.15 -14.49 -0.87
N ILE A 188 -5.37 -14.56 -1.95
CA ILE A 188 -4.06 -15.22 -1.95
C ILE A 188 -3.09 -14.51 -1.01
N GLY A 189 -3.00 -13.18 -1.10
CA GLY A 189 -2.10 -12.37 -0.28
C GLY A 189 -2.39 -12.49 1.20
N TYR A 190 -3.66 -12.31 1.61
CA TYR A 190 -4.03 -12.43 3.03
C TYR A 190 -3.92 -13.85 3.55
N SER A 191 -4.29 -14.86 2.76
CA SER A 191 -4.13 -16.27 3.16
C SER A 191 -2.67 -16.61 3.41
N PHE A 192 -1.76 -16.13 2.55
CA PHE A 192 -0.32 -16.30 2.74
C PHE A 192 0.17 -15.64 4.03
N LEU A 193 -0.23 -14.38 4.30
CA LEU A 193 0.18 -13.67 5.52
C LEU A 193 -0.36 -14.34 6.80
N ILE A 194 -1.60 -14.86 6.78
CA ILE A 194 -2.18 -15.60 7.91
C ILE A 194 -1.41 -16.91 8.14
N LEU A 195 -1.15 -17.68 7.08
CA LEU A 195 -0.38 -18.92 7.19
C LEU A 195 1.02 -18.64 7.75
N LEU A 196 1.69 -17.59 7.26
CA LEU A 196 2.99 -17.17 7.77
C LEU A 196 2.91 -16.85 9.26
N LYS A 197 1.92 -16.05 9.69
CA LYS A 197 1.72 -15.69 11.10
C LYS A 197 1.52 -16.91 12.00
N ILE A 198 0.77 -17.91 11.56
CA ILE A 198 0.52 -19.13 12.35
C ILE A 198 1.81 -19.95 12.55
N SER A 199 2.72 -19.92 11.58
CA SER A 199 3.99 -20.64 11.64
C SER A 199 5.12 -19.89 12.36
N MET A 200 4.87 -18.66 12.79
CA MET A 200 5.89 -17.83 13.44
C MET A 200 6.12 -18.22 14.91
N PRO A 201 7.36 -18.09 15.41
CA PRO A 201 7.66 -18.32 16.82
C PRO A 201 7.06 -17.21 17.72
N ILE A 202 6.82 -17.57 18.97
CA ILE A 202 6.41 -16.60 20.00
C ILE A 202 7.56 -15.62 20.24
N SER A 203 7.25 -14.32 20.25
CA SER A 203 8.22 -13.28 20.53
C SER A 203 8.69 -13.39 21.99
N PRO A 204 10.01 -13.29 22.26
CA PRO A 204 10.56 -13.40 23.60
C PRO A 204 10.14 -12.23 24.51
N ASN A 205 9.77 -11.08 23.95
CA ASN A 205 9.43 -9.88 24.72
C ASN A 205 7.92 -9.75 24.99
N SER A 206 7.08 -10.04 23.99
CA SER A 206 5.63 -9.88 24.11
C SER A 206 4.94 -11.10 24.71
N GLY A 207 5.61 -12.26 24.70
CA GLY A 207 5.01 -13.55 25.04
C GLY A 207 3.88 -13.97 24.07
N LYS A 208 3.75 -13.27 22.94
CA LYS A 208 2.74 -13.50 21.90
C LYS A 208 3.41 -13.54 20.53
N VAL A 209 2.66 -13.85 19.47
CA VAL A 209 3.16 -13.78 18.10
C VAL A 209 2.93 -12.36 17.57
N GLU A 210 3.98 -11.54 17.58
CA GLU A 210 4.00 -10.20 16.99
C GLU A 210 4.67 -10.27 15.62
N PHE A 211 3.95 -9.96 14.54
CA PHE A 211 4.34 -10.35 13.18
C PHE A 211 5.76 -9.94 12.78
N LEU A 212 6.15 -8.67 12.97
CA LEU A 212 7.46 -8.16 12.56
C LEU A 212 8.60 -8.71 13.42
N GLU A 213 8.39 -8.76 14.74
CA GLU A 213 9.36 -9.26 15.69
C GLU A 213 9.54 -10.78 15.53
N SER A 214 8.44 -11.53 15.56
CA SER A 214 8.39 -12.97 15.42
C SER A 214 8.96 -13.45 14.08
N PHE A 215 8.77 -12.71 12.98
CA PHE A 215 9.43 -13.03 11.72
C PHE A 215 10.95 -12.81 11.80
N SER A 216 11.39 -11.76 12.49
CA SER A 216 12.81 -11.40 12.55
C SER A 216 13.66 -12.43 13.33
N ILE A 217 13.04 -13.08 14.31
CA ILE A 217 13.65 -14.18 15.09
C ILE A 217 13.43 -15.57 14.48
N MET A 218 12.64 -15.70 13.41
CA MET A 218 12.33 -17.00 12.80
C MET A 218 13.61 -17.62 12.17
N PRO A 219 13.96 -18.87 12.48
CA PRO A 219 15.16 -19.52 11.93
C PRO A 219 15.18 -19.57 10.40
N GLU A 220 14.02 -19.83 9.80
CA GLU A 220 13.85 -19.90 8.34
C GLU A 220 13.59 -18.54 7.67
N GLY A 221 13.55 -17.45 8.44
CA GLY A 221 13.16 -16.12 7.95
C GLY A 221 14.02 -15.62 6.78
N ASN A 222 15.32 -15.89 6.80
CA ASN A 222 16.23 -15.51 5.70
C ASN A 222 15.92 -16.27 4.40
N THR A 223 15.60 -17.56 4.50
CA THR A 223 15.25 -18.39 3.33
C THR A 223 13.92 -17.93 2.73
N ILE A 224 12.92 -17.67 3.57
CA ILE A 224 11.62 -17.12 3.14
C ILE A 224 11.81 -15.78 2.44
N LEU A 225 12.63 -14.90 3.02
CA LEU A 225 12.90 -13.57 2.47
C LEU A 225 13.62 -13.63 1.12
N LEU A 226 14.58 -14.54 0.95
CA LEU A 226 15.28 -14.73 -0.32
C LEU A 226 14.33 -15.24 -1.42
N CYS A 227 13.48 -16.22 -1.09
CA CYS A 227 12.44 -16.71 -1.99
C CYS A 227 11.46 -15.59 -2.37
N LEU A 228 10.97 -14.83 -1.38
CA LEU A 228 10.04 -13.74 -1.61
C LEU A 228 10.66 -12.60 -2.42
N ALA A 229 11.89 -12.20 -2.13
CA ALA A 229 12.60 -11.16 -2.88
C ALA A 229 12.78 -11.57 -4.36
N SER A 230 13.14 -12.84 -4.60
CA SER A 230 13.26 -13.40 -5.96
C SER A 230 11.91 -13.37 -6.68
N ALA A 231 10.84 -13.83 -6.02
CA ALA A 231 9.48 -13.78 -6.55
C ALA A 231 9.02 -12.35 -6.81
N THR A 232 9.38 -11.40 -5.95
CA THR A 232 9.05 -9.97 -6.09
C THR A 232 9.71 -9.39 -7.34
N ILE A 233 11.00 -9.64 -7.57
CA ILE A 233 11.72 -9.17 -8.76
C ILE A 233 11.06 -9.72 -10.04
N ILE A 234 10.80 -11.03 -10.07
CA ILE A 234 10.14 -11.69 -11.20
C ILE A 234 8.75 -11.08 -11.43
N THR A 235 8.00 -10.84 -10.36
CA THR A 235 6.66 -10.24 -10.42
C THR A 235 6.73 -8.82 -10.97
N CYS A 236 7.61 -7.97 -10.44
CA CYS A 236 7.76 -6.59 -10.92
C CYS A 236 8.05 -6.53 -12.42
N ILE A 237 8.99 -7.35 -12.90
CA ILE A 237 9.35 -7.40 -14.33
C ILE A 237 8.16 -7.92 -15.16
N THR A 238 7.57 -9.05 -14.74
CA THR A 238 6.49 -9.71 -15.48
C THR A 238 5.22 -8.86 -15.52
N SER A 239 4.88 -8.18 -14.43
CA SER A 239 3.75 -7.25 -14.34
C SER A 239 3.86 -6.10 -15.33
N VAL A 240 5.05 -5.54 -15.55
CA VAL A 240 5.25 -4.47 -16.54
C VAL A 240 5.04 -4.99 -17.96
N PHE A 241 5.56 -6.18 -18.29
CA PHE A 241 5.36 -6.79 -19.61
C PHE A 241 3.88 -7.13 -19.87
N ILE A 242 3.21 -7.76 -18.89
CA ILE A 242 1.78 -8.07 -18.97
C ILE A 242 0.96 -6.80 -19.08
N GLY A 243 1.23 -5.79 -18.23
CA GLY A 243 0.57 -4.50 -18.27
C GLY A 243 0.70 -3.81 -19.63
N TYR A 244 1.89 -3.83 -20.22
CA TYR A 244 2.11 -3.31 -21.57
C TYR A 244 1.26 -4.05 -22.61
N LYS A 245 1.23 -5.38 -22.56
CA LYS A 245 0.40 -6.17 -23.47
C LYS A 245 -1.09 -5.85 -23.28
N LEU A 246 -1.58 -5.81 -22.05
CA LEU A 246 -2.98 -5.47 -21.75
C LEU A 246 -3.35 -4.07 -22.27
N TYR A 247 -2.45 -3.10 -22.12
CA TYR A 247 -2.66 -1.74 -22.60
C TYR A 247 -2.64 -1.63 -24.14
N VAL A 248 -1.78 -2.38 -24.83
CA VAL A 248 -1.61 -2.30 -26.30
C VAL A 248 -2.65 -3.12 -27.06
N THR A 249 -2.99 -4.31 -26.58
CA THR A 249 -3.83 -5.30 -27.30
C THR A 249 -5.34 -5.03 -27.13
N GLY A 250 -5.73 -3.98 -26.41
CA GLY A 250 -7.12 -3.56 -26.37
C GLY A 250 -7.62 -3.20 -27.78
N PRO A 251 -8.84 -3.63 -28.19
CA PRO A 251 -9.45 -3.16 -29.42
C PRO A 251 -9.41 -1.63 -29.48
N LYS A 252 -8.86 -1.09 -30.58
CA LYS A 252 -9.27 0.25 -31.05
C LYS A 252 -10.78 0.15 -31.19
N ASP A 253 -11.52 0.94 -30.41
CA ASP A 253 -12.97 1.19 -30.42
C ASP A 253 -13.37 1.30 -28.93
N ILE A 254 -13.68 2.50 -28.44
CA ILE A 254 -14.88 3.27 -28.77
C ILE A 254 -14.52 4.76 -28.91
N LYS A 255 -15.01 5.37 -30.00
CA LYS A 255 -15.14 6.83 -30.17
C LYS A 255 -16.14 7.40 -29.19
#